data_AF-A0A382JRY6-F1
#
_entry.id   AF-A0A382JRY6-F1
#
_cell.length_a   1.000
_cell.length_b   1.000
_cell.length_c   1.000
_cell.angle_alpha   90.00
_cell.angle_beta   90.00
_cell.angle_gamma   90.00
#
_symmetry.space_group_name_H-M   'P 1'
#
loop_
_entity.id
_entity.type
_entity.pdbx_description
1 polymer ?
#
loop_
_entity_poly.entity_id
_entity_poly.type
_entity_poly.pdbx_seq_one_letter_code
_entity_poly.pdbx_strand_id
1 'polypeptide(L)'
;MTEDIKKSEASKRKLSIIDHNDKMASEKNGWVNKNQFYYNEHWKYLNFLVPENSDILDIGCGTGKDLSKLKTKSAVGIDISQKMLDVAKKDFPNLEFLQGDAEKSEVFKKLNRKFDFILMTDLVGELEDCQKAFENLHTVCNEKTRVIVSYYSKYWEQLIKFAEWLGLKMPQTEQNWLSINDIENILNLAGYEVITKDKRIITPINFFGLGRLINRFIGTLPILRTFCMRSYIVARRVVKKIKEDKSVSIVIPCKNEKGNIENAVKRIPKFGKELEIIYVEGGSKDGTFEEVNRVIKQYPELNIKGIQQKEKGKANAVREGFDISNGEILMILDAD
;
A
#
# COMPACT_ATOMS: atom_id res chain seq x y z
N MET A 1 28.84 23.79 4.97
CA MET A 1 29.08 22.71 3.98
C MET A 1 28.36 23.11 2.70
N THR A 2 29.12 23.54 1.71
CA THR A 2 28.65 24.19 0.47
C THR A 2 27.94 23.22 -0.47
N GLU A 3 27.03 23.74 -1.32
CA GLU A 3 26.25 22.99 -2.33
C GLU A 3 27.12 22.09 -3.23
N ASP A 4 28.40 22.41 -3.39
CA ASP A 4 29.36 21.66 -4.20
C ASP A 4 29.67 20.25 -3.68
N ILE A 5 29.56 20.00 -2.36
CA ILE A 5 29.81 18.66 -1.81
C ILE A 5 28.60 17.73 -2.03
N LYS A 6 27.37 18.27 -2.10
CA LYS A 6 26.17 17.46 -2.41
C LYS A 6 26.13 17.00 -3.88
N LYS A 7 26.74 17.75 -4.79
CA LYS A 7 26.85 17.36 -6.21
C LYS A 7 27.87 16.24 -6.46
N SER A 8 28.80 15.97 -5.53
CA SER A 8 29.88 15.01 -5.78
C SER A 8 29.47 13.53 -5.67
N GLU A 9 28.29 13.22 -5.12
CA GLU A 9 27.74 11.85 -5.07
C GLU A 9 26.66 11.58 -6.13
N ALA A 10 26.14 12.61 -6.79
CA ALA A 10 25.06 12.45 -7.75
C ALA A 10 25.60 11.98 -9.10
N SER A 11 24.91 11.03 -9.75
CA SER A 11 25.28 10.57 -11.07
C SER A 11 25.18 11.70 -12.12
N LYS A 12 25.87 11.54 -13.25
CA LYS A 12 25.73 12.46 -14.40
C LYS A 12 24.29 12.60 -14.88
N ARG A 13 23.52 11.51 -14.88
CA ARG A 13 22.12 11.50 -15.30
C ARG A 13 21.25 12.31 -14.34
N LYS A 14 21.43 12.10 -13.03
CA LYS A 14 20.70 12.84 -11.99
C LYS A 14 20.98 14.33 -12.05
N LEU A 15 22.25 14.72 -12.26
CA LEU A 15 22.63 16.13 -12.45
C LEU A 15 21.98 16.74 -13.71
N SER A 16 21.87 15.98 -14.79
CA SER A 16 21.17 16.40 -16.02
C SER A 16 19.67 16.66 -15.79
N ILE A 17 19.00 15.78 -15.04
CA ILE A 17 17.58 15.94 -14.66
C ILE A 17 17.39 17.21 -13.82
N ILE A 18 18.25 17.42 -12.82
CA ILE A 18 18.22 18.63 -11.98
C ILE A 18 18.40 19.89 -12.82
N ASP A 19 19.42 19.93 -13.69
CA ASP A 19 19.71 21.10 -14.53
C ASP A 19 18.57 21.39 -15.52
N HIS A 20 17.98 20.35 -16.12
CA HIS A 20 16.81 20.51 -16.98
C HIS A 20 15.61 21.07 -16.21
N ASN A 21 15.28 20.51 -15.06
CA ASN A 21 14.17 20.98 -14.23
C ASN A 21 14.41 22.42 -13.76
N ASP A 22 15.63 22.75 -13.35
CA ASP A 22 16.03 24.10 -12.96
C ASP A 22 15.84 25.12 -14.10
N LYS A 23 16.17 24.74 -15.35
CA LYS A 23 15.95 25.60 -16.53
C LYS A 23 14.47 25.79 -16.82
N MET A 24 13.67 24.73 -16.70
CA MET A 24 12.24 24.73 -17.03
C MET A 24 11.34 25.28 -15.92
N ALA A 25 11.85 25.47 -14.69
CA ALA A 25 11.04 25.83 -13.52
C ALA A 25 10.14 27.06 -13.74
N SER A 26 10.67 28.12 -14.34
CA SER A 26 9.91 29.35 -14.60
C SER A 26 8.80 29.19 -15.65
N GLU A 27 8.98 28.27 -16.60
CA GLU A 27 8.07 28.04 -17.73
C GLU A 27 7.10 26.88 -17.50
N LYS A 28 7.38 25.99 -16.54
CA LYS A 28 6.62 24.77 -16.26
C LYS A 28 5.12 25.02 -16.15
N ASN A 29 4.73 26.06 -15.42
CA ASN A 29 3.32 26.43 -15.25
C ASN A 29 2.68 26.91 -16.57
N GLY A 30 3.43 27.57 -17.44
CA GLY A 30 2.99 27.94 -18.78
C GLY A 30 2.69 26.71 -19.63
N TRP A 31 3.53 25.68 -19.57
CA TRP A 31 3.30 24.40 -20.25
C TRP A 31 2.08 23.63 -19.73
N VAL A 32 1.86 23.67 -18.41
CA VAL A 32 0.66 23.12 -17.77
C VAL A 32 -0.60 23.83 -18.29
N ASN A 33 -0.57 25.16 -18.35
CA ASN A 33 -1.69 25.96 -18.86
C ASN A 33 -1.93 25.74 -20.36
N LYS A 34 -0.87 25.59 -21.17
CA LYS A 34 -0.99 25.28 -22.60
C LYS A 34 -1.71 23.95 -22.86
N ASN A 35 -1.52 22.98 -21.96
CA ASN A 35 -2.10 21.63 -22.05
C ASN A 35 -3.21 21.41 -21.01
N GLN A 36 -3.98 22.46 -20.69
CA GLN A 36 -4.90 22.46 -19.54
C GLN A 36 -5.91 21.31 -19.55
N PHE A 37 -6.43 20.91 -20.72
CA PHE A 37 -7.40 19.81 -20.80
C PHE A 37 -6.81 18.48 -20.29
N TYR A 38 -5.58 18.17 -20.69
CA TYR A 38 -4.86 16.99 -20.23
C TYR A 38 -4.71 16.98 -18.70
N TYR A 39 -4.20 18.09 -18.14
CA TYR A 39 -3.98 18.21 -16.69
C TYR A 39 -5.31 18.22 -15.91
N ASN A 40 -6.37 18.82 -16.44
CA ASN A 40 -7.69 18.78 -15.82
C ASN A 40 -8.25 17.35 -15.72
N GLU A 41 -8.09 16.53 -16.77
CA GLU A 41 -8.51 15.13 -16.72
C GLU A 41 -7.64 14.31 -15.75
N HIS A 42 -6.35 14.63 -15.65
CA HIS A 42 -5.45 14.05 -14.66
C HIS A 42 -5.87 14.39 -13.23
N TRP A 43 -6.04 15.68 -12.89
CA TRP A 43 -6.45 16.12 -11.56
C TRP A 43 -7.84 15.64 -11.18
N LYS A 44 -8.75 15.52 -12.14
CA LYS A 44 -10.06 14.91 -11.91
C LYS A 44 -9.92 13.46 -11.47
N TYR A 45 -9.01 12.71 -12.07
CA TYR A 45 -8.77 11.33 -11.69
C TYR A 45 -8.03 11.21 -10.35
N LEU A 46 -7.06 12.09 -10.07
CA LEU A 46 -6.42 12.14 -8.75
C LEU A 46 -7.45 12.45 -7.65
N ASN A 47 -8.35 13.42 -7.84
CA ASN A 47 -9.44 13.71 -6.89
C ASN A 47 -10.45 12.55 -6.75
N PHE A 48 -10.54 11.64 -7.72
CA PHE A 48 -11.33 10.42 -7.60
C PHE A 48 -10.61 9.37 -6.74
N LEU A 49 -9.29 9.24 -6.87
CA LEU A 49 -8.48 8.28 -6.11
C LEU A 49 -8.21 8.74 -4.67
N VAL A 50 -8.11 10.05 -4.46
CA VAL A 50 -7.70 10.68 -3.21
C VAL A 50 -8.92 11.35 -2.57
N PRO A 51 -9.43 10.83 -1.43
CA PRO A 51 -10.50 11.45 -0.68
C PRO A 51 -10.13 12.85 -0.19
N GLU A 52 -11.14 13.72 -0.07
CA GLU A 52 -10.98 15.04 0.52
C GLU A 52 -10.49 14.93 1.98
N ASN A 53 -9.78 15.96 2.46
CA ASN A 53 -9.27 16.04 3.83
C ASN A 53 -8.27 14.91 4.21
N SER A 54 -7.51 14.43 3.23
CA SER A 54 -6.41 13.46 3.43
C SER A 54 -5.07 14.15 3.70
N ASP A 55 -4.17 13.47 4.41
CA ASP A 55 -2.77 13.87 4.56
C ASP A 55 -1.92 13.31 3.39
N ILE A 56 -1.35 14.18 2.56
CA ILE A 56 -0.71 13.81 1.28
C ILE A 56 0.78 14.14 1.24
N LEU A 57 1.57 13.23 0.67
CA LEU A 57 2.94 13.49 0.24
C LEU A 57 3.03 13.39 -1.28
N ASP A 58 3.55 14.40 -1.95
CA ASP A 58 3.81 14.37 -3.40
C ASP A 58 5.32 14.37 -3.66
N ILE A 59 5.81 13.36 -4.38
CA ILE A 59 7.24 13.14 -4.63
C ILE A 59 7.52 13.40 -6.10
N GLY A 60 8.49 14.27 -6.37
CA GLY A 60 8.65 14.87 -7.69
C GLY A 60 7.57 15.93 -7.95
N CYS A 61 7.22 16.70 -6.91
CA CYS A 61 6.07 17.61 -6.95
C CYS A 61 6.23 18.78 -7.93
N GLY A 62 7.44 19.03 -8.44
CA GLY A 62 7.76 20.13 -9.35
C GLY A 62 7.32 21.47 -8.77
N THR A 63 6.44 22.17 -9.49
CA THR A 63 5.88 23.47 -9.06
C THR A 63 4.69 23.34 -8.09
N GLY A 64 4.37 22.14 -7.61
CA GLY A 64 3.28 21.89 -6.65
C GLY A 64 1.87 21.97 -7.24
N LYS A 65 1.73 21.96 -8.58
CA LYS A 65 0.42 22.11 -9.25
C LYS A 65 -0.55 21.00 -8.89
N ASP A 66 -0.10 19.75 -8.81
CA ASP A 66 -0.97 18.62 -8.46
C ASP A 66 -1.54 18.79 -7.05
N LEU A 67 -0.68 19.06 -6.07
CA LEU A 67 -1.09 19.35 -4.70
C LEU A 67 -2.10 20.51 -4.61
N SER A 68 -1.89 21.58 -5.39
CA SER A 68 -2.80 22.73 -5.40
C SER A 68 -4.23 22.42 -5.90
N LYS A 69 -4.41 21.29 -6.58
CA LYS A 69 -5.69 20.86 -7.17
C LYS A 69 -6.40 19.79 -6.35
N LEU A 70 -5.77 19.32 -5.28
CA LEU A 70 -6.32 18.36 -4.34
C LEU A 70 -6.85 19.07 -3.10
N LYS A 71 -8.01 18.63 -2.60
CA LYS A 71 -8.58 19.13 -1.35
C LYS A 71 -7.99 18.35 -0.18
N THR A 72 -6.86 18.83 0.34
CA THR A 72 -6.08 18.12 1.35
C THR A 72 -6.28 18.71 2.75
N LYS A 73 -6.05 17.89 3.78
CA LYS A 73 -5.94 18.36 5.17
C LYS A 73 -4.57 19.01 5.40
N SER A 74 -3.54 18.32 4.93
CA SER A 74 -2.16 18.76 4.94
C SER A 74 -1.47 18.09 3.75
N ALA A 75 -0.59 18.83 3.08
CA ALA A 75 0.19 18.30 1.97
C ALA A 75 1.63 18.76 2.04
N VAL A 76 2.54 17.85 1.71
CA VAL A 76 3.98 18.11 1.60
C VAL A 76 4.42 17.74 0.20
N GLY A 77 5.16 18.63 -0.47
CA GLY A 77 5.82 18.37 -1.74
C GLY A 77 7.32 18.14 -1.56
N ILE A 78 7.86 17.08 -2.16
CA ILE A 78 9.30 16.83 -2.26
C ILE A 78 9.72 16.93 -3.72
N ASP A 79 10.78 17.67 -3.99
CA ASP A 79 11.43 17.70 -5.30
C ASP A 79 12.95 17.79 -5.15
N ILE A 80 13.68 17.30 -6.15
CA ILE A 80 15.14 17.36 -6.19
C ILE A 80 15.64 18.75 -6.62
N SER A 81 14.85 19.45 -7.47
CA SER A 81 15.16 20.78 -7.99
C SER A 81 14.74 21.87 -7.00
N GLN A 82 15.72 22.66 -6.51
CA GLN A 82 15.41 23.79 -5.64
C GLN A 82 14.62 24.87 -6.38
N LYS A 83 14.91 25.12 -7.67
CA LYS A 83 14.21 26.14 -8.44
C LYS A 83 12.74 25.80 -8.69
N MET A 84 12.41 24.52 -8.89
CA MET A 84 11.01 24.07 -8.95
C MET A 84 10.29 24.37 -7.64
N LEU A 85 10.93 24.09 -6.50
CA LEU A 85 10.38 24.37 -5.17
C LEU A 85 10.27 25.87 -4.88
N ASP A 86 11.18 26.70 -5.38
CA ASP A 86 11.10 28.16 -5.21
C ASP A 86 9.85 28.72 -5.90
N VAL A 87 9.54 28.22 -7.10
CA VAL A 87 8.29 28.52 -7.80
C VAL A 87 7.09 27.97 -7.02
N ALA A 88 7.17 26.73 -6.53
CA ALA A 88 6.09 26.11 -5.76
C ALA A 88 5.76 26.89 -4.48
N LYS A 89 6.76 27.31 -3.70
CA LYS A 89 6.62 28.10 -2.48
C LYS A 89 6.06 29.49 -2.76
N LYS A 90 6.45 30.10 -3.88
CA LYS A 90 5.92 31.40 -4.32
C LYS A 90 4.44 31.30 -4.69
N ASP A 91 4.06 30.28 -5.46
CA ASP A 91 2.69 30.09 -5.93
C ASP A 91 1.76 29.58 -4.82
N PHE A 92 2.29 28.78 -3.88
CA PHE A 92 1.52 28.07 -2.87
C PHE A 92 2.16 28.18 -1.48
N PRO A 93 2.19 29.39 -0.87
CA PRO A 93 2.88 29.63 0.40
C PRO A 93 2.26 28.87 1.60
N ASN A 94 1.03 28.37 1.44
CA ASN A 94 0.33 27.59 2.47
C ASN A 94 0.67 26.10 2.45
N LEU A 95 1.44 25.63 1.45
CA LEU A 95 1.88 24.24 1.33
C LEU A 95 3.33 24.10 1.80
N GLU A 96 3.64 22.92 2.35
CA GLU A 96 5.00 22.60 2.79
C GLU A 96 5.81 22.00 1.63
N PHE A 97 7.03 22.47 1.43
CA PHE A 97 7.91 22.00 0.36
C PHE A 97 9.32 21.73 0.88
N LEU A 98 9.83 20.53 0.60
CA LEU A 98 11.14 20.06 1.06
C LEU A 98 12.00 19.61 -0.11
N GLN A 99 13.23 20.11 -0.18
CA GLN A 99 14.19 19.61 -1.17
C GLN A 99 14.71 18.24 -0.74
N GLY A 100 14.67 17.27 -1.67
CA GLY A 100 15.28 15.98 -1.45
C GLY A 100 15.20 15.03 -2.63
N ASP A 101 16.06 14.03 -2.58
CA ASP A 101 16.12 12.93 -3.55
C ASP A 101 15.30 11.76 -3.01
N ALA A 102 14.33 11.27 -3.81
CA ALA A 102 13.47 10.15 -3.45
C ALA A 102 14.26 8.84 -3.20
N GLU A 103 15.47 8.72 -3.76
CA GLU A 103 16.33 7.56 -3.61
C GLU A 103 17.16 7.61 -2.31
N LYS A 104 17.14 8.73 -1.57
CA LYS A 104 17.86 8.93 -0.31
C LYS A 104 16.91 8.86 0.88
N SER A 105 17.23 8.02 1.87
CA SER A 105 16.33 7.75 3.02
C SER A 105 16.14 8.94 3.95
N GLU A 106 17.10 9.87 3.93
CA GLU A 106 17.23 10.98 4.88
C GLU A 106 16.11 12.00 4.72
N VAL A 107 15.60 12.19 3.49
CA VAL A 107 14.50 13.13 3.23
C VAL A 107 13.22 12.69 3.95
N PHE A 108 12.90 11.40 3.92
CA PHE A 108 11.68 10.88 4.51
C PHE A 108 11.75 10.81 6.03
N LYS A 109 12.93 10.52 6.59
CA LYS A 109 13.16 10.54 8.05
C LYS A 109 12.91 11.92 8.65
N LYS A 110 13.18 13.01 7.91
CA LYS A 110 12.94 14.38 8.38
C LYS A 110 11.47 14.73 8.54
N LEU A 111 10.57 14.08 7.80
CA LEU A 111 9.13 14.38 7.87
C LEU A 111 8.51 13.94 9.20
N ASN A 112 9.08 12.92 9.85
CA ASN A 112 8.64 12.37 11.14
C ASN A 112 7.11 12.17 11.28
N ARG A 113 6.44 11.82 10.18
CA ARG A 113 4.99 11.59 10.12
C ARG A 113 4.65 10.53 9.07
N LYS A 114 3.42 10.04 9.12
CA LYS A 114 2.85 9.14 8.12
C LYS A 114 1.85 9.90 7.25
N PHE A 115 1.64 9.41 6.04
CA PHE A 115 0.68 9.99 5.09
C PHE A 115 -0.39 8.97 4.70
N ASP A 116 -1.59 9.46 4.41
CA ASP A 116 -2.69 8.63 3.91
C ASP A 116 -2.47 8.28 2.44
N PHE A 117 -1.99 9.25 1.66
CA PHE A 117 -1.70 9.10 0.24
C PHE A 117 -0.30 9.61 -0.10
N ILE A 118 0.41 8.87 -0.94
CA ILE A 118 1.70 9.28 -1.50
C ILE A 118 1.58 9.30 -3.02
N LEU A 119 1.88 10.42 -3.65
CA LEU A 119 1.83 10.60 -5.10
C LEU A 119 3.23 10.52 -5.69
N MET A 120 3.35 9.83 -6.82
CA MET A 120 4.53 9.84 -7.69
C MET A 120 4.04 10.06 -9.12
N THR A 121 3.81 11.32 -9.46
CA THR A 121 3.32 11.73 -10.78
C THR A 121 4.49 11.93 -11.74
N ASP A 122 4.58 11.11 -12.79
CA ASP A 122 5.61 11.19 -13.84
C ASP A 122 7.06 11.13 -13.36
N LEU A 123 7.30 10.76 -12.09
CA LEU A 123 8.62 10.71 -11.47
C LEU A 123 9.37 9.41 -11.78
N VAL A 124 8.67 8.28 -11.85
CA VAL A 124 9.32 6.95 -11.81
C VAL A 124 10.31 6.72 -12.96
N GLY A 125 10.09 7.34 -14.12
CA GLY A 125 11.03 7.27 -15.25
C GLY A 125 12.34 8.07 -15.05
N GLU A 126 12.36 9.00 -14.10
CA GLU A 126 13.52 9.84 -13.79
C GLU A 126 14.45 9.20 -12.75
N LEU A 127 13.93 8.24 -11.98
CA LEU A 127 14.67 7.55 -10.93
C LEU A 127 15.72 6.60 -11.50
N GLU A 128 16.88 6.53 -10.85
CA GLU A 128 17.93 5.56 -11.20
C GLU A 128 17.67 4.21 -10.54
N ASP A 129 17.24 4.22 -9.28
CA ASP A 129 16.83 3.07 -8.48
C ASP A 129 15.38 3.24 -7.99
N CYS A 130 14.45 2.78 -8.84
CA CYS A 130 13.02 2.79 -8.53
C CYS A 130 12.68 1.96 -7.29
N GLN A 131 13.33 0.80 -7.12
CA GLN A 131 13.06 -0.08 -5.98
C GLN A 131 13.42 0.63 -4.69
N LYS A 132 14.61 1.24 -4.63
CA LYS A 132 15.07 1.97 -3.45
C LYS A 132 14.17 3.14 -3.10
N ALA A 133 13.70 3.87 -4.11
CA ALA A 133 12.74 4.97 -3.90
C ALA A 133 11.47 4.46 -3.23
N PHE A 134 10.86 3.35 -3.70
CA PHE A 134 9.68 2.77 -3.07
C PHE A 134 9.95 2.22 -1.65
N GLU A 135 11.09 1.57 -1.44
CA GLU A 135 11.50 1.08 -0.11
C GLU A 135 11.64 2.23 0.91
N ASN A 136 12.20 3.36 0.49
CA ASN A 136 12.36 4.54 1.35
C ASN A 136 11.01 5.07 1.87
N LEU A 137 9.93 4.93 1.07
CA LEU A 137 8.59 5.36 1.46
C LEU A 137 8.04 4.57 2.66
N HIS A 138 8.59 3.39 2.98
CA HIS A 138 8.18 2.64 4.17
C HIS A 138 8.25 3.46 5.46
N THR A 139 9.20 4.39 5.54
CA THR A 139 9.39 5.29 6.68
C THR A 139 8.23 6.26 6.88
N VAL A 140 7.45 6.55 5.83
CA VAL A 140 6.33 7.49 5.82
C VAL A 140 4.99 6.82 5.50
N CYS A 141 4.98 5.50 5.25
CA CYS A 141 3.78 4.67 5.09
C CYS A 141 3.31 4.02 6.40
N ASN A 142 2.00 3.81 6.49
CA ASN A 142 1.30 2.87 7.39
C ASN A 142 0.54 1.81 6.55
N GLU A 143 -0.18 0.89 7.18
CA GLU A 143 -0.93 -0.19 6.50
C GLU A 143 -2.09 0.31 5.61
N LYS A 144 -2.61 1.49 5.91
CA LYS A 144 -3.71 2.14 5.18
C LYS A 144 -3.20 3.09 4.10
N THR A 145 -1.92 3.47 4.11
CA THR A 145 -1.33 4.34 3.10
C THR A 145 -1.54 3.78 1.70
N ARG A 146 -1.87 4.65 0.75
CA ARG A 146 -1.95 4.33 -0.68
C ARG A 146 -0.88 5.10 -1.43
N VAL A 147 -0.02 4.37 -2.13
CA VAL A 147 0.96 4.94 -3.06
C VAL A 147 0.32 4.95 -4.43
N ILE A 148 0.18 6.13 -5.02
CA ILE A 148 -0.38 6.35 -6.35
C ILE A 148 0.76 6.73 -7.27
N VAL A 149 1.10 5.82 -8.18
CA VAL A 149 2.06 6.07 -9.24
C VAL A 149 1.29 6.38 -10.51
N SER A 150 1.62 7.48 -11.18
CA SER A 150 1.09 7.74 -12.52
C SER A 150 2.23 7.91 -13.53
N TYR A 151 2.06 7.27 -14.68
CA TYR A 151 3.14 7.15 -15.67
C TYR A 151 2.59 7.16 -17.10
N TYR A 152 3.37 7.73 -18.02
CA TYR A 152 3.04 7.76 -19.44
C TYR A 152 3.21 6.38 -20.08
N SER A 153 2.29 6.06 -20.98
CA SER A 153 2.32 4.86 -21.80
C SER A 153 3.37 4.99 -22.90
N LYS A 154 4.26 4.01 -23.02
CA LYS A 154 5.28 3.94 -24.08
C LYS A 154 4.68 4.00 -25.50
N TYR A 155 3.44 3.54 -25.70
CA TYR A 155 2.76 3.62 -27.00
C TYR A 155 2.63 5.04 -27.54
N TRP A 156 2.68 6.05 -26.67
CA TRP A 156 2.60 7.45 -27.05
C TRP A 156 3.97 8.10 -27.29
N GLU A 157 5.08 7.40 -27.09
CA GLU A 157 6.43 7.98 -27.18
C GLU A 157 6.68 8.70 -28.49
N GLN A 158 6.34 8.09 -29.64
CA GLN A 158 6.60 8.71 -30.94
C GLN A 158 5.74 9.96 -31.18
N LEU A 159 4.47 9.91 -30.77
CA LEU A 159 3.57 11.06 -30.85
C LEU A 159 3.99 12.18 -29.89
N ILE A 160 4.50 11.81 -28.71
CA ILE A 160 5.03 12.74 -27.71
C ILE A 160 6.29 13.44 -28.24
N LYS A 161 7.24 12.70 -28.80
CA LYS A 161 8.46 13.28 -29.41
C LYS A 161 8.12 14.20 -30.58
N PHE A 162 7.13 13.84 -31.39
CA PHE A 162 6.65 14.71 -32.45
C PHE A 162 5.99 15.99 -31.90
N ALA A 163 5.18 15.88 -30.85
CA ALA A 163 4.57 17.04 -30.19
C ALA A 163 5.61 17.95 -29.51
N GLU A 164 6.66 17.38 -28.95
CA GLU A 164 7.81 18.10 -28.39
C GLU A 164 8.56 18.86 -29.49
N TRP A 165 8.84 18.21 -30.64
CA TRP A 165 9.47 18.85 -31.80
C TRP A 165 8.65 20.03 -32.35
N LEU A 166 7.31 19.92 -32.34
CA LEU A 166 6.40 21.01 -32.68
C LEU A 166 6.23 22.07 -31.59
N GLY A 167 6.88 21.93 -30.44
CA GLY A 167 6.75 22.85 -29.30
C GLY A 167 5.36 22.84 -28.65
N LEU A 168 4.59 21.76 -28.81
CA LEU A 168 3.26 21.58 -28.21
C LEU A 168 3.34 20.99 -26.79
N LYS A 169 4.43 20.30 -26.46
CA LYS A 169 4.74 19.73 -25.15
C LYS A 169 6.11 20.23 -24.66
N MET A 170 6.24 20.38 -23.35
CA MET A 170 7.51 20.69 -22.70
C MET A 170 8.55 19.60 -23.02
N PRO A 171 9.79 19.97 -23.37
CA PRO A 171 10.87 19.01 -23.55
C PRO A 171 11.11 18.18 -22.30
N GLN A 172 11.58 16.94 -22.47
CA GLN A 172 11.89 16.03 -21.36
C GLN A 172 13.33 15.52 -21.46
N THR A 173 13.93 15.20 -20.32
CA THR A 173 15.20 14.47 -20.28
C THR A 173 14.99 13.01 -20.66
N GLU A 174 16.09 12.27 -20.78
CA GLU A 174 16.07 10.83 -20.94
C GLU A 174 15.32 10.15 -19.78
N GLN A 175 14.35 9.29 -20.12
CA GLN A 175 13.48 8.57 -19.18
C GLN A 175 13.73 7.06 -19.26
N ASN A 176 13.62 6.38 -18.12
CA ASN A 176 13.55 4.93 -18.05
C ASN A 176 12.13 4.47 -18.41
N TRP A 177 11.96 3.90 -19.61
CA TRP A 177 10.66 3.40 -20.05
C TRP A 177 10.29 2.10 -19.34
N LEU A 178 9.37 2.20 -18.37
CA LEU A 178 8.85 1.07 -17.61
C LEU A 178 7.41 0.78 -18.03
N SER A 179 7.11 -0.49 -18.30
CA SER A 179 5.73 -0.92 -18.45
C SER A 179 5.01 -0.95 -17.10
N ILE A 180 3.68 -1.00 -17.12
CA ILE A 180 2.88 -1.15 -15.89
C ILE A 180 3.30 -2.40 -15.11
N ASN A 181 3.61 -3.49 -15.81
CA ASN A 181 4.03 -4.75 -15.18
C ASN A 181 5.41 -4.62 -14.55
N ASP A 182 6.32 -3.84 -15.15
CA ASP A 182 7.63 -3.57 -14.56
C ASP A 182 7.48 -2.79 -13.25
N ILE A 183 6.66 -1.74 -13.25
CA ILE A 183 6.38 -0.94 -12.04
C ILE A 183 5.72 -1.81 -10.96
N GLU A 184 4.76 -2.66 -11.32
CA GLU A 184 4.12 -3.61 -10.41
C GLU A 184 5.13 -4.59 -9.80
N ASN A 185 6.03 -5.15 -10.62
CA ASN A 185 7.07 -6.06 -10.12
C ASN A 185 8.04 -5.34 -9.18
N ILE A 186 8.47 -4.13 -9.50
CA ILE A 186 9.34 -3.33 -8.65
C ILE A 186 8.64 -2.99 -7.33
N LEU A 187 7.35 -2.61 -7.37
CA LEU A 187 6.53 -2.40 -6.17
C LEU A 187 6.45 -3.67 -5.31
N ASN A 188 6.22 -4.83 -5.93
CA ASN A 188 6.18 -6.12 -5.23
C ASN A 188 7.52 -6.44 -4.56
N LEU A 189 8.65 -6.23 -5.24
CA LEU A 189 9.99 -6.40 -4.68
C LEU A 189 10.25 -5.44 -3.52
N ALA A 190 9.77 -4.20 -3.63
CA ALA A 190 9.84 -3.20 -2.58
C ALA A 190 8.86 -3.43 -1.42
N GLY A 191 8.08 -4.52 -1.41
CA GLY A 191 7.17 -4.85 -0.30
C GLY A 191 5.80 -4.17 -0.37
N TYR A 192 5.35 -3.80 -1.57
CA TYR A 192 4.00 -3.30 -1.83
C TYR A 192 3.15 -4.36 -2.54
N GLU A 193 1.84 -4.22 -2.43
CA GLU A 193 0.85 -4.97 -3.19
C GLU A 193 0.06 -3.96 -4.03
N VAL A 194 -0.05 -4.23 -5.33
CA VAL A 194 -0.86 -3.43 -6.24
C VAL A 194 -2.34 -3.76 -6.06
N ILE A 195 -3.14 -2.76 -5.73
CA ILE A 195 -4.59 -2.88 -5.51
C ILE A 195 -5.35 -2.70 -6.83
N THR A 196 -4.99 -1.67 -7.60
CA THR A 196 -5.64 -1.39 -8.88
C THR A 196 -4.66 -0.82 -9.90
N LYS A 197 -4.96 -1.08 -11.17
CA LYS A 197 -4.27 -0.57 -12.34
C LYS A 197 -5.31 -0.01 -13.30
N ASP A 198 -5.23 1.29 -13.55
CA ASP A 198 -6.15 2.00 -14.42
C ASP A 198 -5.40 2.67 -15.55
N LYS A 199 -6.00 2.68 -16.75
CA LYS A 199 -5.51 3.45 -17.89
C LYS A 199 -6.53 4.50 -18.26
N ARG A 200 -6.12 5.76 -18.34
CA ARG A 200 -6.98 6.93 -18.58
C ARG A 200 -6.37 7.88 -19.61
N ILE A 201 -7.19 8.80 -20.08
CA ILE A 201 -6.84 9.86 -21.04
C ILE A 201 -6.42 9.24 -22.37
N ILE A 202 -7.38 8.94 -23.23
CA ILE A 202 -7.09 8.48 -24.60
C ILE A 202 -6.78 9.67 -25.51
N THR A 203 -7.41 10.83 -25.29
CA THR A 203 -7.10 12.07 -26.00
C THR A 203 -6.66 13.16 -25.02
N PRO A 204 -5.53 13.84 -25.28
CA PRO A 204 -5.03 14.94 -24.46
C PRO A 204 -5.60 16.30 -24.88
N ILE A 205 -6.42 16.37 -25.94
CA ILE A 205 -6.96 17.62 -26.50
C ILE A 205 -8.48 17.62 -26.41
N ASN A 206 -9.04 18.79 -26.08
CA ASN A 206 -10.49 19.00 -26.12
C ASN A 206 -10.94 19.44 -27.52
N PHE A 207 -11.38 18.50 -28.36
CA PHE A 207 -11.98 18.85 -29.65
C PHE A 207 -13.44 19.26 -29.47
N PHE A 208 -13.72 20.58 -29.41
CA PHE A 208 -15.07 21.16 -29.26
C PHE A 208 -15.94 20.51 -28.14
N GLY A 209 -15.33 20.11 -27.02
CA GLY A 209 -16.03 19.45 -25.91
C GLY A 209 -16.15 17.93 -26.01
N LEU A 210 -15.92 17.34 -27.19
CA LEU A 210 -15.98 15.89 -27.42
C LEU A 210 -14.87 15.14 -26.70
N GLY A 211 -13.72 15.78 -26.45
CA GLY A 211 -12.58 15.14 -25.77
C GLY A 211 -12.97 14.53 -24.42
N ARG A 212 -13.84 15.21 -23.67
CA ARG A 212 -14.34 14.72 -22.37
C ARG A 212 -15.24 13.49 -22.53
N LEU A 213 -16.10 13.48 -23.56
CA LEU A 213 -16.96 12.32 -23.85
C LEU A 213 -16.12 11.11 -24.28
N ILE A 214 -15.12 11.34 -25.14
CA ILE A 214 -14.17 10.33 -25.58
C ILE A 214 -13.43 9.73 -24.37
N ASN A 215 -12.83 10.57 -23.52
CA ASN A 215 -12.12 10.08 -22.34
C ASN A 215 -13.04 9.36 -21.34
N ARG A 216 -14.29 9.82 -21.19
CA ARG A 216 -15.27 9.24 -20.24
C ARG A 216 -15.83 7.90 -20.69
N PHE A 217 -16.20 7.76 -21.96
CA PHE A 217 -16.95 6.60 -22.47
C PHE A 217 -16.08 5.66 -23.31
N ILE A 218 -15.23 6.21 -24.17
CA ILE A 218 -14.40 5.42 -25.11
C ILE A 218 -13.14 4.92 -24.40
N GLY A 219 -12.50 5.79 -23.60
CA GLY A 219 -11.31 5.44 -22.82
C GLY A 219 -11.50 4.32 -21.78
N THR A 220 -12.76 3.98 -21.46
CA THR A 220 -13.11 2.89 -20.54
C THR A 220 -13.38 1.56 -21.23
N LEU A 221 -13.55 1.54 -22.56
CA LEU A 221 -13.89 0.32 -23.29
C LEU A 221 -12.70 -0.66 -23.31
N PRO A 222 -12.97 -1.98 -23.25
CA PRO A 222 -11.96 -2.99 -23.51
C PRO A 222 -11.23 -2.73 -24.84
N ILE A 223 -9.95 -3.10 -24.92
CA ILE A 223 -9.05 -2.83 -26.06
C ILE A 223 -8.69 -1.35 -26.22
N LEU A 224 -9.66 -0.43 -26.30
CA LEU A 224 -9.40 1.00 -26.50
C LEU A 224 -8.65 1.62 -25.31
N ARG A 225 -8.93 1.15 -24.09
CA ARG A 225 -8.18 1.53 -22.88
C ARG A 225 -6.68 1.22 -22.97
N THR A 226 -6.24 0.31 -23.86
CA THR A 226 -4.83 0.01 -24.06
C THR A 226 -4.09 1.18 -24.71
N PHE A 227 -4.79 1.99 -25.50
CA PHE A 227 -4.27 3.20 -26.14
C PHE A 227 -4.37 4.45 -25.27
N CYS A 228 -4.85 4.35 -24.03
CA CYS A 228 -4.79 5.47 -23.10
C CYS A 228 -3.33 5.90 -22.84
N MET A 229 -3.13 7.21 -22.77
CA MET A 229 -1.82 7.84 -22.64
C MET A 229 -1.26 7.72 -21.23
N ARG A 230 -2.10 7.75 -20.20
CA ARG A 230 -1.65 7.72 -18.80
C ARG A 230 -2.16 6.47 -18.10
N SER A 231 -1.26 5.86 -17.35
CA SER A 231 -1.58 4.74 -16.46
C SER A 231 -1.46 5.19 -15.01
N TYR A 232 -2.28 4.62 -14.14
CA TYR A 232 -2.29 4.83 -12.71
C TYR A 232 -2.21 3.49 -12.02
N ILE A 233 -1.33 3.38 -11.05
CA ILE A 233 -1.15 2.20 -10.22
C ILE A 233 -1.35 2.66 -8.79
N VAL A 234 -2.29 2.02 -8.10
CA VAL A 234 -2.51 2.25 -6.67
C VAL A 234 -2.00 1.03 -5.93
N ALA A 235 -1.03 1.23 -5.05
CA ALA A 235 -0.43 0.19 -4.25
C ALA A 235 -0.56 0.49 -2.76
N ARG A 236 -0.47 -0.55 -1.93
CA ARG A 236 -0.36 -0.44 -0.47
C ARG A 236 0.84 -1.20 0.02
N ARG A 237 1.41 -0.77 1.15
CA ARG A 237 2.50 -1.51 1.78
C ARG A 237 1.99 -2.84 2.32
N VAL A 238 2.70 -3.93 2.03
CA VAL A 238 2.49 -5.22 2.67
C VAL A 238 3.29 -5.23 3.95
N VAL A 239 2.60 -5.07 5.07
CA VAL A 239 3.19 -5.40 6.37
C VAL A 239 3.13 -6.91 6.48
N LYS A 240 4.28 -7.58 6.28
CA LYS A 240 4.43 -8.98 6.69
C LYS A 240 4.20 -9.00 8.20
N LYS A 241 3.00 -9.34 8.64
CA LYS A 241 2.77 -9.72 10.03
C LYS A 241 3.71 -10.88 10.27
N ILE A 242 4.71 -10.68 11.13
CA ILE A 242 5.37 -11.80 11.77
C ILE A 242 4.21 -12.55 12.44
N LYS A 243 3.94 -13.78 12.00
CA LYS A 243 3.01 -14.64 12.71
C LYS A 243 3.64 -14.87 14.07
N GLU A 244 3.29 -14.03 15.05
CA GLU A 244 3.48 -14.42 16.43
C GLU A 244 2.66 -15.67 16.63
N ASP A 245 3.30 -16.75 17.07
CA ASP A 245 2.57 -17.94 17.48
C ASP A 245 1.62 -17.52 18.61
N LYS A 246 0.32 -17.70 18.36
CA LYS A 246 -0.74 -17.38 19.32
C LYS A 246 -0.95 -18.55 20.26
N SER A 247 -1.39 -18.26 21.48
CA SER A 247 -1.86 -19.31 22.40
C SER A 247 -3.21 -19.86 21.92
N VAL A 248 -3.43 -21.16 22.13
CA VAL A 248 -4.63 -21.88 21.63
C VAL A 248 -5.27 -22.66 22.76
N SER A 249 -6.59 -22.51 22.93
CA SER A 249 -7.41 -23.37 23.78
C SER A 249 -8.32 -24.24 22.93
N ILE A 250 -8.19 -25.56 23.09
CA ILE A 250 -9.04 -26.56 22.43
C ILE A 250 -10.09 -27.02 23.43
N VAL A 251 -11.35 -26.69 23.18
CA VAL A 251 -12.50 -27.16 23.96
C VAL A 251 -13.04 -28.45 23.33
N ILE A 252 -13.07 -29.50 24.14
CA ILE A 252 -13.52 -30.84 23.77
C ILE A 252 -14.79 -31.17 24.56
N PRO A 253 -15.99 -30.91 24.01
CA PRO A 253 -17.23 -31.37 24.63
C PRO A 253 -17.30 -32.89 24.51
N CYS A 254 -17.42 -33.60 25.64
CA CYS A 254 -17.43 -35.06 25.68
C CYS A 254 -18.65 -35.60 26.43
N LYS A 255 -19.30 -36.62 25.88
CA LYS A 255 -20.40 -37.34 26.54
C LYS A 255 -20.45 -38.79 26.10
N ASN A 256 -20.24 -39.71 27.04
CA ASN A 256 -20.10 -41.14 26.75
C ASN A 256 -18.93 -41.45 25.80
N GLU A 257 -17.80 -40.79 26.01
CA GLU A 257 -16.61 -40.84 25.14
C GLU A 257 -15.37 -41.36 25.87
N LYS A 258 -15.54 -42.22 26.89
CA LYS A 258 -14.44 -42.73 27.70
C LYS A 258 -13.29 -43.31 26.86
N GLY A 259 -13.58 -44.01 25.76
CA GLY A 259 -12.56 -44.60 24.89
C GLY A 259 -11.72 -43.57 24.11
N ASN A 260 -12.20 -42.33 23.99
CA ASN A 260 -11.60 -41.32 23.12
C ASN A 260 -10.86 -40.20 23.85
N ILE A 261 -11.04 -40.06 25.16
CA ILE A 261 -10.41 -38.99 25.95
C ILE A 261 -8.88 -39.00 25.80
N GLU A 262 -8.20 -40.11 26.08
CA GLU A 262 -6.73 -40.18 25.96
C GLU A 262 -6.27 -40.11 24.48
N ASN A 263 -7.08 -40.64 23.55
CA ASN A 263 -6.76 -40.62 22.12
C ASN A 263 -6.73 -39.20 21.56
N ALA A 264 -7.63 -38.32 22.03
CA ALA A 264 -7.62 -36.91 21.63
C ALA A 264 -6.30 -36.24 22.04
N VAL A 265 -5.85 -36.41 23.29
CA VAL A 265 -4.54 -35.87 23.75
C VAL A 265 -3.38 -36.37 22.89
N LYS A 266 -3.36 -37.67 22.57
CA LYS A 266 -2.27 -38.29 21.79
C LYS A 266 -2.24 -37.83 20.32
N ARG A 267 -3.38 -37.44 19.75
CA ARG A 267 -3.51 -37.06 18.34
C ARG A 267 -3.35 -35.56 18.09
N ILE A 268 -3.58 -34.73 19.10
CA ILE A 268 -3.40 -33.28 18.98
C ILE A 268 -1.90 -32.97 18.88
N PRO A 269 -1.40 -32.40 17.76
CA PRO A 269 -0.01 -32.00 17.66
C PRO A 269 0.27 -30.81 18.58
N LYS A 270 1.54 -30.60 18.96
CA LYS A 270 1.94 -29.36 19.64
C LYS A 270 2.05 -28.23 18.59
N PHE A 271 1.24 -27.19 18.74
CA PHE A 271 1.26 -26.00 17.90
C PHE A 271 0.83 -24.76 18.70
N GLY A 272 1.06 -23.57 18.13
CA GLY A 272 0.88 -22.33 18.84
C GLY A 272 1.96 -22.11 19.90
N LYS A 273 1.92 -20.95 20.56
CA LYS A 273 2.88 -20.60 21.61
C LYS A 273 2.65 -21.41 22.88
N GLU A 274 1.39 -21.59 23.23
CA GLU A 274 0.92 -22.38 24.36
C GLU A 274 -0.36 -23.11 23.93
N LEU A 275 -0.51 -24.35 24.39
CA LEU A 275 -1.66 -25.20 24.06
C LEU A 275 -2.36 -25.62 25.34
N GLU A 276 -3.65 -25.29 25.42
CA GLU A 276 -4.56 -25.67 26.51
C GLU A 276 -5.64 -26.61 25.94
N ILE A 277 -5.92 -27.71 26.64
CA ILE A 277 -6.98 -28.66 26.28
C ILE A 277 -8.01 -28.67 27.41
N ILE A 278 -9.27 -28.43 27.09
CA ILE A 278 -10.36 -28.34 28.06
C ILE A 278 -11.42 -29.37 27.69
N TYR A 279 -11.51 -30.44 28.49
CA TYR A 279 -12.63 -31.37 28.40
C TYR A 279 -13.84 -30.80 29.15
N VAL A 280 -14.99 -30.78 28.47
CA VAL A 280 -16.26 -30.35 29.06
C VAL A 280 -17.23 -31.52 29.02
N GLU A 281 -17.41 -32.15 30.17
CA GLU A 281 -18.12 -33.42 30.32
C GLU A 281 -19.63 -33.22 30.46
N GLY A 282 -20.40 -33.99 29.70
CA GLY A 282 -21.83 -33.77 29.46
C GLY A 282 -22.83 -34.74 30.10
N GLY A 283 -22.63 -35.17 31.34
CA GLY A 283 -23.54 -36.08 32.04
C GLY A 283 -23.51 -37.51 31.49
N SER A 284 -22.31 -38.08 31.43
CA SER A 284 -21.97 -39.41 30.91
C SER A 284 -22.30 -40.51 31.91
N LYS A 285 -22.48 -41.74 31.42
CA LYS A 285 -22.75 -42.94 32.24
C LYS A 285 -21.69 -44.03 32.14
N ASP A 286 -20.72 -43.86 31.25
CA ASP A 286 -19.68 -44.83 30.91
C ASP A 286 -18.38 -44.62 31.69
N GLY A 287 -18.30 -43.58 32.50
CA GLY A 287 -17.10 -43.19 33.24
C GLY A 287 -16.21 -42.18 32.51
N THR A 288 -16.75 -41.39 31.57
CA THR A 288 -16.01 -40.37 30.80
C THR A 288 -15.29 -39.36 31.72
N PHE A 289 -15.92 -38.87 32.79
CA PHE A 289 -15.31 -37.86 33.66
C PHE A 289 -14.15 -38.40 34.49
N GLU A 290 -14.28 -39.64 34.96
CA GLU A 290 -13.23 -40.37 35.66
C GLU A 290 -12.01 -40.56 34.76
N GLU A 291 -12.24 -40.83 33.48
CA GLU A 291 -11.19 -40.95 32.49
C GLU A 291 -10.50 -39.61 32.20
N VAL A 292 -11.25 -38.50 32.09
CA VAL A 292 -10.69 -37.15 32.00
C VAL A 292 -9.74 -36.88 33.18
N ASN A 293 -10.17 -37.17 34.41
CA ASN A 293 -9.35 -36.98 35.60
C ASN A 293 -8.11 -37.90 35.62
N ARG A 294 -8.21 -39.12 35.08
CA ARG A 294 -7.08 -40.03 34.91
C ARG A 294 -6.05 -39.47 33.93
N VAL A 295 -6.50 -38.96 32.78
CA VAL A 295 -5.66 -38.39 31.72
C VAL A 295 -4.96 -37.11 32.22
N ILE A 296 -5.65 -36.23 32.94
CA ILE A 296 -5.03 -35.03 33.54
C ILE A 296 -3.84 -35.41 34.45
N LYS A 297 -3.99 -36.49 35.24
CA LYS A 297 -2.91 -36.97 36.12
C LYS A 297 -1.77 -37.66 35.37
N GLN A 298 -2.07 -38.31 34.24
CA GLN A 298 -1.08 -39.04 33.44
C GLN A 298 -0.17 -38.12 32.63
N TYR A 299 -0.65 -36.93 32.24
CA TYR A 299 0.07 -35.97 31.39
C TYR A 299 0.28 -34.62 32.10
N PRO A 300 1.04 -34.57 33.21
CA PRO A 300 1.25 -33.34 33.99
C PRO A 300 2.01 -32.25 33.25
N GLU A 301 2.71 -32.59 32.17
CA GLU A 301 3.43 -31.66 31.29
C GLU A 301 2.52 -30.93 30.29
N LEU A 302 1.27 -31.37 30.15
CA LEU A 302 0.27 -30.75 29.28
C LEU A 302 -0.70 -29.90 30.10
N ASN A 303 -1.12 -28.75 29.57
CA ASN A 303 -2.14 -27.92 30.19
C ASN A 303 -3.53 -28.48 29.85
N ILE A 304 -3.98 -29.45 30.65
CA ILE A 304 -5.28 -30.11 30.48
C ILE A 304 -6.20 -29.75 31.64
N LYS A 305 -7.43 -29.36 31.34
CA LYS A 305 -8.50 -29.10 32.30
C LYS A 305 -9.70 -29.99 32.01
N GLY A 306 -10.43 -30.34 33.07
CA GLY A 306 -11.67 -31.09 32.99
C GLY A 306 -12.73 -30.42 33.83
N ILE A 307 -13.88 -30.10 33.24
CA ILE A 307 -15.06 -29.58 33.93
C ILE A 307 -16.29 -30.41 33.58
N GLN A 308 -17.30 -30.38 34.44
CA GLN A 308 -18.63 -30.94 34.14
C GLN A 308 -19.56 -29.80 33.79
N GLN A 309 -20.26 -29.91 32.66
CA GLN A 309 -21.18 -28.89 32.20
C GLN A 309 -22.36 -28.75 33.17
N LYS A 310 -22.86 -27.53 33.36
CA LYS A 310 -24.02 -27.28 34.23
C LYS A 310 -25.33 -27.54 33.50
N GLU A 311 -25.44 -27.08 32.26
CA GLU A 311 -26.64 -27.26 31.43
C GLU A 311 -26.44 -28.29 30.32
N LYS A 312 -27.54 -28.89 29.87
CA LYS A 312 -27.50 -29.92 28.85
C LYS A 312 -27.24 -29.34 27.46
N GLY A 313 -26.32 -29.97 26.74
CA GLY A 313 -26.18 -29.82 25.29
C GLY A 313 -24.77 -29.41 24.88
N LYS A 314 -24.33 -29.89 23.70
CA LYS A 314 -22.99 -29.61 23.16
C LYS A 314 -22.68 -28.12 23.05
N ALA A 315 -23.65 -27.32 22.61
CA ALA A 315 -23.49 -25.86 22.52
C ALA A 315 -23.23 -25.22 23.89
N ASN A 316 -23.83 -25.76 24.95
CA ASN A 316 -23.58 -25.27 26.30
C ASN A 316 -22.18 -25.68 26.78
N ALA A 317 -21.78 -26.95 26.55
CA ALA A 317 -20.44 -27.43 26.84
C ALA A 317 -19.35 -26.55 26.19
N VAL A 318 -19.54 -26.17 24.93
CA VAL A 318 -18.62 -25.29 24.20
C VAL A 318 -18.54 -23.91 24.85
N ARG A 319 -19.68 -23.30 25.21
CA ARG A 319 -19.70 -21.97 25.84
C ARG A 319 -19.00 -21.98 27.20
N GLU A 320 -19.34 -22.95 28.05
CA GLU A 320 -18.69 -23.08 29.36
C GLU A 320 -17.17 -23.33 29.22
N GLY A 321 -16.75 -24.11 28.20
CA GLY A 321 -15.34 -24.29 27.89
C GLY A 321 -14.65 -23.01 27.43
N PHE A 322 -15.30 -22.19 26.60
CA PHE A 322 -14.79 -20.89 26.17
C PHE A 322 -14.67 -19.90 27.34
N ASP A 323 -15.62 -19.91 28.27
CA ASP A 323 -15.60 -19.01 29.43
C ASP A 323 -14.40 -19.23 30.36
N ILE A 324 -13.81 -20.44 30.37
CA ILE A 324 -12.64 -20.79 31.19
C ILE A 324 -11.32 -20.89 30.39
N SER A 325 -11.38 -20.64 29.08
CA SER A 325 -10.23 -20.72 28.17
C SER A 325 -9.31 -19.50 28.34
N ASN A 326 -7.99 -19.73 28.27
CA ASN A 326 -6.98 -18.66 28.40
C ASN A 326 -6.31 -18.30 27.06
N GLY A 327 -6.54 -19.08 26.00
CA GLY A 327 -5.92 -18.91 24.70
C GLY A 327 -6.44 -17.72 23.91
N GLU A 328 -5.58 -17.10 23.12
CA GLU A 328 -5.93 -16.05 22.16
C GLU A 328 -6.78 -16.59 20.99
N ILE A 329 -6.62 -17.88 20.67
CA ILE A 329 -7.42 -18.60 19.68
C ILE A 329 -8.20 -19.70 20.38
N LEU A 330 -9.51 -19.73 20.15
CA LEU A 330 -10.40 -20.78 20.66
C LEU A 330 -10.73 -21.75 19.53
N MET A 331 -10.58 -23.04 19.80
CA MET A 331 -10.91 -24.13 18.89
C MET A 331 -11.87 -25.10 19.56
N ILE A 332 -12.72 -25.73 18.76
CA ILE A 332 -13.58 -26.82 19.21
C ILE A 332 -13.09 -28.09 18.50
N LEU A 333 -12.91 -29.16 19.27
CA LEU A 333 -12.62 -30.48 18.74
C LEU A 333 -13.67 -31.44 19.29
N ASP A 334 -14.30 -32.20 18.39
CA ASP A 334 -15.25 -33.21 18.81
C ASP A 334 -14.53 -34.41 19.42
N ALA A 335 -15.17 -35.05 20.39
CA ALA A 335 -14.57 -36.10 21.19
C ALA A 335 -14.63 -37.49 20.55
N ASP A 336 -15.30 -37.66 19.39
CA ASP A 336 -15.52 -38.92 18.68
C ASP A 336 -14.51 -39.26 17.56
#